data_AF-A0AAE0S5E4-F1
#
_entry.id   AF-A0AAE0S5E4-F1
#
_cell.length_a   1.000
_cell.length_b   1.000
_cell.length_c   1.000
_cell.angle_alpha   90.00
_cell.angle_beta   90.00
_cell.angle_gamma   90.00
#
_symmetry.space_group_name_H-M   'P 1'
#
loop_
_entity.id
_entity.type
_entity.pdbx_description
1 polymer ?
#
loop_
_entity_poly.entity_id
_entity_poly.type
_entity_poly.pdbx_seq_one_letter_code
_entity_poly.pdbx_strand_id
1 'polypeptide(L)'
;MLVERYRPILYLQYFLLLVDLILNSFIEMLRFENVILLVLFVIQDLCIIIAVIVVFLLFFNTYMFQAGLVNILINKFRLAIGVTFVYFGLNVGLHVWEMTLRWDEPNAYIWETPGFIALYVIQRTGAVLYYYFYKRTALKLGDPRFYQDSEWIHKEFERRR
;
A
#
# COMPACT_ATOMS: atom_id res chain seq x y z
N MET A 1 -16.82 9.61 -21.97
CA MET A 1 -16.11 8.36 -21.62
C MET A 1 -15.14 8.60 -20.46
N LEU A 2 -15.65 8.76 -19.23
CA LEU A 2 -14.82 9.08 -18.06
C LEU A 2 -14.16 7.84 -17.44
N VAL A 3 -14.78 6.67 -17.62
CA VAL A 3 -14.27 5.37 -17.18
C VAL A 3 -12.91 5.06 -17.82
N GLU A 4 -12.66 5.52 -19.04
CA GLU A 4 -11.39 5.27 -19.75
C GLU A 4 -10.19 5.99 -19.14
N ARG A 5 -10.38 7.14 -18.49
CA ARG A 5 -9.26 7.90 -17.89
C ARG A 5 -8.75 7.27 -16.59
N TYR A 6 -9.64 6.66 -15.80
CA TYR A 6 -9.28 6.06 -14.51
C TYR A 6 -8.92 4.57 -14.61
N ARG A 7 -9.29 3.91 -15.71
CA ARG A 7 -8.96 2.49 -15.96
C ARG A 7 -7.44 2.19 -15.93
N PRO A 8 -6.56 2.98 -16.58
CA PRO A 8 -5.13 2.76 -16.54
C PRO A 8 -4.55 2.89 -15.12
N ILE A 9 -5.06 3.85 -14.34
CA ILE A 9 -4.62 4.06 -12.96
C ILE A 9 -5.01 2.85 -12.10
N LEU A 10 -6.23 2.33 -12.25
CA LEU A 10 -6.67 1.14 -11.54
C LEU A 10 -5.83 -0.10 -11.93
N TYR A 11 -5.49 -0.26 -13.21
CA TYR A 11 -4.60 -1.33 -13.66
C TYR A 11 -3.19 -1.20 -13.08
N LEU A 12 -2.64 0.01 -13.03
CA LEU A 12 -1.36 0.26 -12.38
C LEU A 12 -1.41 -0.12 -10.90
N GLN A 13 -2.48 0.26 -10.19
CA GLN A 13 -2.65 -0.08 -8.77
C GLN A 13 -2.74 -1.60 -8.54
N TYR A 14 -3.45 -2.33 -9.41
CA TYR A 14 -3.48 -3.79 -9.34
C TYR A 14 -2.15 -4.44 -9.69
N PHE A 15 -1.44 -3.89 -10.67
CA PHE A 15 -0.09 -4.36 -11.00
C PHE A 15 0.87 -4.19 -9.81
N LEU A 16 0.88 -3.02 -9.17
CA LEU A 16 1.72 -2.77 -7.99
C LEU A 16 1.38 -3.70 -6.82
N LEU A 17 0.08 -3.91 -6.54
CA LEU A 17 -0.36 -4.89 -5.54
C LEU A 17 0.08 -6.32 -5.87
N LEU A 18 0.02 -6.70 -7.15
CA LEU A 18 0.41 -8.04 -7.58
C LEU A 18 1.91 -8.24 -7.42
N VAL A 19 2.72 -7.25 -7.79
CA VAL A 19 4.19 -7.29 -7.60
C VAL A 19 4.51 -7.44 -6.11
N ASP A 20 3.90 -6.62 -5.24
CA ASP A 20 4.12 -6.74 -3.80
C ASP A 20 3.71 -8.11 -3.27
N LEU A 21 2.55 -8.63 -3.66
CA LEU A 21 2.08 -9.95 -3.24
C LEU A 21 3.02 -11.09 -3.69
N ILE A 22 3.55 -11.02 -4.91
CA ILE A 22 4.51 -12.01 -5.42
C ILE A 22 5.80 -11.93 -4.61
N LEU A 23 6.39 -10.75 -4.45
CA LEU A 23 7.64 -10.59 -3.68
C LEU A 23 7.43 -11.01 -2.23
N ASN A 24 6.38 -10.52 -1.57
CA ASN A 24 6.03 -10.89 -0.20
C ASN A 24 5.80 -12.40 -0.01
N SER A 25 5.45 -13.15 -1.07
CA SER A 25 5.24 -14.60 -0.97
C SER A 25 6.48 -15.43 -1.32
N PHE A 26 7.29 -14.98 -2.29
CA PHE A 26 8.33 -15.80 -2.92
C PHE A 26 9.76 -15.30 -2.69
N ILE A 27 9.96 -14.14 -2.06
CA ILE A 27 11.30 -13.56 -1.90
C ILE A 27 12.27 -14.47 -1.15
N GLU A 28 11.77 -15.26 -0.19
CA GLU A 28 12.54 -16.26 0.54
C GLU A 28 13.11 -17.36 -0.38
N MET A 29 12.37 -17.71 -1.44
CA MET A 29 12.80 -18.72 -2.43
C MET A 29 13.83 -18.17 -3.41
N LEU A 30 13.91 -16.84 -3.56
CA LEU A 30 14.84 -16.16 -4.46
C LEU A 30 16.14 -15.73 -3.75
N ARG A 31 16.36 -16.22 -2.52
CA ARG A 31 17.57 -15.99 -1.73
C ARG A 31 18.74 -16.83 -2.25
N PHE A 32 19.35 -16.38 -3.35
CA PHE A 32 20.60 -16.92 -3.85
C PHE A 32 21.81 -16.15 -3.32
N GLU A 33 21.70 -14.81 -3.31
CA GLU A 33 22.75 -13.88 -2.90
C GLU A 33 22.13 -12.71 -2.13
N ASN A 34 22.84 -12.21 -1.12
CA ASN A 34 22.35 -11.09 -0.28
C ASN A 34 22.10 -9.82 -1.10
N VAL A 35 22.92 -9.57 -2.12
CA VAL A 35 22.76 -8.42 -3.01
C VAL A 35 21.46 -8.53 -3.83
N ILE A 36 21.14 -9.72 -4.33
CA ILE A 36 19.90 -9.96 -5.09
C ILE A 36 18.69 -9.75 -4.16
N LEU A 37 18.75 -10.31 -2.95
CA LEU A 37 17.70 -10.16 -1.96
C LEU A 37 17.49 -8.67 -1.58
N LEU A 38 18.58 -7.91 -1.41
CA LEU A 38 18.52 -6.47 -1.14
C LEU A 38 17.83 -5.71 -2.28
N VAL A 39 18.19 -6.01 -3.53
CA VAL A 39 17.56 -5.39 -4.70
C VAL A 39 16.06 -5.71 -4.74
N LEU A 40 15.67 -6.95 -4.44
CA LEU A 40 14.25 -7.33 -4.39
C LEU A 40 13.49 -6.59 -3.29
N PHE A 41 14.06 -6.43 -2.09
CA PHE A 41 13.49 -5.63 -1.01
C PHE A 41 13.30 -4.17 -1.41
N VAL A 42 14.33 -3.56 -2.03
CA VAL A 42 14.25 -2.17 -2.51
C VAL A 42 13.16 -2.01 -3.58
N ILE A 43 13.07 -2.94 -4.53
CA ILE A 43 12.01 -2.92 -5.55
C ILE A 43 10.63 -3.02 -4.91
N GLN A 44 10.44 -3.93 -3.95
CA GLN A 44 9.17 -4.09 -3.25
C GLN A 44 8.76 -2.81 -2.50
N ASP A 45 9.69 -2.23 -1.74
CA ASP A 45 9.45 -1.01 -0.96
C ASP A 45 9.12 0.18 -1.86
N LEU A 46 9.83 0.32 -2.99
CA LEU A 46 9.52 1.34 -4.00
C LEU A 46 8.13 1.13 -4.62
N CYS A 47 7.74 -0.11 -4.91
CA CYS A 47 6.39 -0.40 -5.41
C CYS A 47 5.31 0.02 -4.41
N ILE A 48 5.49 -0.25 -3.11
CA ILE A 48 4.55 0.20 -2.07
C ILE A 48 4.51 1.73 -2.00
N ILE A 49 5.67 2.41 -2.04
CA ILE A 49 5.75 3.88 -2.04
C ILE A 49 4.99 4.46 -3.24
N ILE A 50 5.21 3.93 -4.45
CA ILE A 50 4.50 4.38 -5.66
C ILE A 50 3.00 4.13 -5.50
N ALA A 51 2.60 2.97 -4.97
CA ALA A 51 1.20 2.64 -4.72
C ALA A 51 0.55 3.64 -3.76
N VAL A 52 1.27 4.07 -2.72
CA VAL A 52 0.84 5.13 -1.78
C VAL A 52 0.71 6.47 -2.50
N ILE A 53 1.73 6.88 -3.27
CA ILE A 53 1.73 8.15 -4.02
C ILE A 53 0.52 8.21 -4.97
N VAL A 54 0.24 7.14 -5.72
CA VAL A 54 -0.91 7.08 -6.65
C VAL A 54 -2.23 7.29 -5.90
N VAL A 55 -2.40 6.69 -4.73
CA VAL A 55 -3.60 6.90 -3.90
C VAL A 55 -3.71 8.35 -3.43
N PHE A 56 -2.61 8.97 -2.99
CA PHE A 56 -2.61 10.37 -2.59
C PHE A 56 -2.91 11.32 -3.76
N LEU A 57 -2.37 11.06 -4.94
CA LEU A 57 -2.68 11.83 -6.15
C LEU A 57 -4.17 11.71 -6.52
N LEU A 58 -4.77 10.53 -6.38
CA LEU A 58 -6.21 10.34 -6.58
C LEU A 58 -7.04 11.10 -5.54
N PHE A 59 -6.58 11.15 -4.28
CA PHE A 59 -7.21 11.97 -3.24
C PHE A 59 -7.16 13.46 -3.56
N PHE A 60 -6.00 14.01 -3.93
CA PHE A 60 -5.87 15.44 -4.27
C PHE A 60 -6.70 15.86 -5.46
N ASN A 61 -6.89 14.95 -6.43
CA ASN A 61 -7.74 15.22 -7.59
C ASN A 61 -9.24 15.13 -7.28
N THR A 62 -9.65 14.60 -6.12
CA THR A 62 -11.07 14.47 -5.74
C THR A 62 -11.69 15.86 -5.50
N TYR A 63 -12.93 16.08 -5.96
CA TYR A 63 -13.63 17.36 -5.82
C TYR A 63 -13.76 17.81 -4.35
N MET A 64 -14.07 16.88 -3.44
CA MET A 64 -14.11 17.19 -2.00
C MET A 64 -12.79 17.72 -1.45
N PHE A 65 -11.64 17.29 -1.98
CA PHE A 65 -10.34 17.80 -1.55
C PHE A 65 -10.13 19.22 -2.08
N GLN A 66 -10.47 19.46 -3.35
CA GLN A 66 -10.41 20.78 -3.98
C GLN A 66 -11.36 21.80 -3.34
N ALA A 67 -12.53 21.35 -2.87
CA ALA A 67 -13.52 22.18 -2.18
C ALA A 67 -13.23 22.39 -0.68
N GLY A 68 -12.11 21.88 -0.15
CA GLY A 68 -11.67 22.09 1.24
C GLY A 68 -12.26 21.11 2.28
N LEU A 69 -13.01 20.08 1.86
CA LEU A 69 -13.61 19.05 2.74
C LEU A 69 -12.67 17.87 2.99
N VAL A 70 -11.38 18.17 3.13
CA VAL A 70 -10.30 17.18 3.32
C VAL A 70 -10.58 16.29 4.53
N ASN A 71 -11.11 16.85 5.61
CA ASN A 71 -11.38 16.11 6.86
C ASN A 71 -12.42 14.99 6.67
N ILE A 72 -13.41 15.15 5.78
CA ILE A 72 -14.39 14.10 5.47
C ILE A 72 -13.71 12.95 4.72
N LEU A 73 -12.90 13.28 3.73
CA LEU A 73 -12.18 12.30 2.93
C LEU A 73 -11.19 11.52 3.79
N ILE A 74 -10.41 12.20 4.63
CA ILE A 74 -9.49 11.55 5.58
C ILE A 74 -10.27 10.65 6.54
N ASN A 75 -11.36 11.10 7.16
CA ASN A 75 -12.15 10.23 8.05
C ASN A 75 -12.72 9.01 7.33
N LYS A 76 -13.13 9.15 6.07
CA LYS A 76 -13.66 8.04 5.26
C LYS A 76 -12.60 6.99 4.93
N PHE A 77 -11.34 7.39 4.75
CA PHE A 77 -10.24 6.51 4.34
C PHE A 77 -9.17 6.31 5.42
N ARG A 78 -9.39 6.79 6.65
CA ARG A 78 -8.43 6.74 7.76
C ARG A 78 -7.85 5.35 8.01
N LEU A 79 -8.70 4.33 7.90
CA LEU A 79 -8.31 2.94 8.11
C LEU A 79 -7.39 2.44 7.00
N ALA A 80 -7.68 2.77 5.74
CA ALA A 80 -6.85 2.37 4.62
C ALA A 80 -5.48 3.05 4.66
N ILE A 81 -5.46 4.35 4.98
CA ILE A 81 -4.23 5.12 5.16
C ILE A 81 -3.39 4.53 6.31
N GLY A 82 -4.01 4.36 7.48
CA GLY A 82 -3.33 3.80 8.66
C GLY A 82 -2.77 2.40 8.42
N VAL A 83 -3.56 1.49 7.86
CA VAL A 83 -3.11 0.12 7.52
C VAL A 83 -1.94 0.16 6.53
N THR A 84 -1.97 1.06 5.54
CA THR A 84 -0.89 1.16 4.55
C THR A 84 0.42 1.64 5.17
N PHE A 85 0.39 2.66 6.03
CA PHE A 85 1.60 3.13 6.73
C PHE A 85 2.15 2.09 7.70
N VAL A 86 1.27 1.42 8.45
CA VAL A 86 1.69 0.34 9.35
C VAL A 86 2.33 -0.80 8.58
N TYR A 87 1.71 -1.23 7.47
CA TYR A 87 2.26 -2.28 6.62
C TYR A 87 3.62 -1.89 6.03
N PHE A 88 3.74 -0.68 5.47
CA PHE A 88 5.01 -0.20 4.91
C PHE A 88 6.12 -0.17 5.98
N GLY A 89 5.84 0.34 7.17
CA GLY A 89 6.80 0.35 8.28
C GLY A 89 7.21 -1.05 8.73
N LEU A 90 6.26 -1.99 8.83
CA LEU A 90 6.55 -3.39 9.13
C LEU A 90 7.42 -4.03 8.04
N ASN A 91 7.15 -3.74 6.76
CA ASN A 91 7.89 -4.31 5.64
C ASN A 91 9.35 -3.84 5.62
N VAL A 92 9.57 -2.53 5.64
CA VAL A 92 10.92 -1.94 5.68
C VAL A 92 11.67 -2.39 6.93
N GLY A 93 11.01 -2.41 8.09
CA GLY A 93 11.62 -2.87 9.33
C GLY A 93 12.09 -4.33 9.26
N LEU A 94 11.29 -5.20 8.66
CA LEU A 94 11.64 -6.60 8.45
C LEU A 94 12.78 -6.75 7.44
N HIS A 95 12.74 -6.04 6.31
CA HIS A 95 13.81 -6.06 5.31
C HIS A 95 15.16 -5.63 5.90
N VAL A 96 15.18 -4.55 6.67
CA VAL A 96 16.40 -4.03 7.32
C VAL A 96 16.94 -5.03 8.35
N TRP A 97 16.05 -5.59 9.19
CA TRP A 97 16.47 -6.56 10.19
C TRP A 97 16.99 -7.85 9.54
N GLU A 98 16.29 -8.39 8.54
CA GLU A 98 16.72 -9.59 7.82
C GLU A 98 18.09 -9.39 7.14
N MET A 99 18.30 -8.23 6.51
CA MET A 99 19.60 -7.87 5.93
C MET A 99 20.70 -7.81 6.99
N THR A 100 20.41 -7.25 8.17
CA THR A 100 21.39 -7.15 9.26
C THR A 100 21.81 -8.53 9.76
N LEU A 101 20.89 -9.50 9.80
CA LEU A 101 21.19 -10.86 10.26
C LEU A 101 21.94 -11.71 9.22
N ARG A 102 21.72 -11.45 7.92
CA ARG A 102 22.26 -12.30 6.84
C ARG A 102 23.43 -11.69 6.09
N TRP A 103 23.76 -10.41 6.29
CA TRP A 103 24.72 -9.68 5.45
C TRP A 103 26.06 -10.40 5.26
N ASP A 104 26.64 -10.86 6.36
CA ASP A 104 27.94 -11.54 6.35
C ASP A 104 27.83 -13.03 5.98
N GLU A 105 26.72 -13.68 6.37
CA GLU A 105 26.47 -15.11 6.15
C GLU A 105 25.09 -15.33 5.50
N PRO A 106 25.01 -15.45 4.15
CA PRO A 106 23.74 -15.59 3.43
C PRO A 106 22.88 -16.78 3.91
N ASN A 107 23.56 -17.86 4.31
CA ASN A 107 22.96 -19.12 4.73
C ASN A 107 22.78 -19.23 6.26
N ALA A 108 23.01 -18.14 7.00
CA ALA A 108 22.78 -18.13 8.44
C ALA A 108 21.34 -18.51 8.79
N TYR A 109 21.20 -19.31 9.84
CA TYR A 109 19.91 -19.71 10.38
C TYR A 109 19.35 -18.62 11.29
N ILE A 110 18.59 -17.69 10.71
CA ILE A 110 18.09 -16.50 11.43
C ILE A 110 16.87 -16.77 12.32
N TRP A 111 16.20 -17.92 12.16
CA TRP A 111 14.92 -18.21 12.79
C TRP A 111 15.00 -18.40 14.31
N GLU A 112 16.19 -18.64 14.85
CA GLU A 112 16.45 -18.66 16.31
C GLU A 112 16.49 -17.27 16.94
N THR A 113 16.54 -16.20 16.15
CA THR A 113 16.59 -14.83 16.66
C THR A 113 15.28 -14.50 17.40
N PRO A 114 15.31 -14.19 18.70
CA PRO A 114 14.10 -13.94 19.48
C PRO A 114 13.28 -12.79 18.88
N GLY A 115 11.99 -13.04 18.66
CA GLY A 115 11.05 -12.04 18.13
C GLY A 115 11.02 -11.89 16.61
N PHE A 116 12.02 -12.41 15.87
CA PHE A 116 12.04 -12.31 14.41
C PHE A 116 10.86 -13.06 13.77
N ILE A 117 10.62 -14.32 14.18
CA ILE A 117 9.46 -15.11 13.72
C ILE A 117 8.13 -14.38 14.01
N ALA A 118 8.00 -13.80 15.20
CA ALA A 118 6.78 -13.10 15.57
C ALA A 118 6.53 -11.89 14.66
N LEU A 119 7.56 -11.07 14.43
CA LEU A 119 7.49 -9.94 13.51
C LEU A 119 7.19 -10.40 12.07
N TYR A 120 7.82 -11.47 11.62
CA TYR A 120 7.59 -12.07 10.31
C TYR A 120 6.13 -12.49 10.11
N VAL A 121 5.56 -13.20 11.07
CA VAL A 121 4.15 -13.63 11.03
C VAL A 121 3.19 -12.44 11.10
N ILE A 122 3.49 -11.45 11.95
CA ILE A 122 2.68 -10.22 12.06
C ILE A 122 2.68 -9.45 10.74
N GLN A 123 3.85 -9.28 10.11
CA GLN A 123 3.97 -8.59 8.83
C GLN A 123 3.17 -9.31 7.74
N ARG A 124 3.29 -10.64 7.62
CA ARG A 124 2.57 -11.42 6.60
C ARG A 124 1.06 -11.41 6.81
N THR A 125 0.62 -11.46 8.05
CA THR A 125 -0.80 -11.34 8.40
C THR A 125 -1.32 -9.93 8.12
N GLY A 126 -0.52 -8.91 8.43
CA GLY A 126 -0.81 -7.50 8.12
C GLY A 126 -0.90 -7.23 6.62
N ALA A 127 -0.12 -7.95 5.79
CA ALA A 127 -0.16 -7.85 4.34
C ALA A 127 -1.57 -8.15 3.78
N VAL A 128 -2.26 -9.16 4.32
CA VAL A 128 -3.63 -9.51 3.91
C VAL A 128 -4.60 -8.33 4.13
N LEU A 129 -4.48 -7.65 5.28
CA LEU A 129 -5.28 -6.47 5.57
C LEU A 129 -4.93 -5.33 4.62
N TYR A 130 -3.64 -5.08 4.38
CA TYR A 130 -3.18 -4.08 3.42
C TYR A 130 -3.76 -4.32 2.03
N TYR A 131 -3.64 -5.54 1.49
CA TYR A 131 -4.17 -5.88 0.16
C TYR A 131 -5.67 -5.65 0.05
N TYR A 132 -6.43 -6.07 1.07
CA TYR A 132 -7.88 -5.85 1.10
C TYR A 132 -8.25 -4.37 1.14
N PHE A 133 -7.69 -3.61 2.09
CA PHE A 133 -8.04 -2.20 2.27
C PHE A 133 -7.54 -1.31 1.14
N TYR A 134 -6.35 -1.60 0.60
CA TYR A 134 -5.80 -0.89 -0.56
C TYR A 134 -6.66 -1.15 -1.80
N LYS A 135 -6.96 -2.41 -2.13
CA LYS A 135 -7.86 -2.76 -3.25
C LYS A 135 -9.21 -2.09 -3.14
N ARG A 136 -9.81 -2.11 -1.94
CA ARG A 136 -11.10 -1.44 -1.68
C ARG A 136 -11.01 0.07 -1.88
N THR A 137 -9.90 0.68 -1.51
CA THR A 137 -9.67 2.12 -1.67
C THR A 137 -9.45 2.51 -3.12
N ALA A 138 -8.61 1.75 -3.84
CA ALA A 138 -8.38 1.88 -5.28
C ALA A 138 -9.70 1.82 -6.08
N LEU A 139 -10.55 0.83 -5.79
CA LEU A 139 -11.87 0.71 -6.44
C LEU A 139 -12.80 1.89 -6.14
N LYS A 140 -12.84 2.35 -4.88
CA LYS A 140 -13.67 3.50 -4.50
C LYS A 140 -13.19 4.80 -5.14
N LEU A 141 -11.88 5.02 -5.19
CA LEU A 141 -11.27 6.18 -5.84
C LEU A 141 -11.28 6.08 -7.37
N GLY A 142 -11.47 4.88 -7.93
CA GLY A 142 -11.69 4.71 -9.36
C GLY A 142 -13.08 5.15 -9.83
N ASP A 143 -14.02 5.43 -8.93
CA ASP A 143 -15.37 5.89 -9.28
C ASP A 143 -15.34 7.37 -9.73
N PRO A 144 -15.72 7.68 -10.99
CA PRO A 144 -15.73 9.04 -11.52
C PRO A 144 -16.55 10.04 -10.70
N ARG A 145 -17.54 9.57 -9.91
CA ARG A 145 -18.43 10.41 -9.09
C ARG A 145 -17.69 11.23 -8.04
N PHE A 146 -16.49 10.82 -7.63
CA PHE A 146 -15.66 11.59 -6.70
C PHE A 146 -15.00 12.83 -7.33
N TYR A 147 -14.95 12.90 -8.66
CA TYR A 147 -14.22 13.93 -9.41
C TYR A 147 -15.14 14.96 -10.08
N GLN A 148 -16.45 14.84 -9.88
CA GLN A 148 -17.45 15.74 -10.44
C GLN A 148 -18.34 16.31 -9.34
N ASP A 149 -18.85 17.52 -9.58
CA ASP A 149 -19.92 18.07 -8.77
C ASP A 149 -21.16 17.18 -8.94
N SER A 150 -21.58 16.54 -7.87
CA SER A 150 -22.61 15.50 -7.90
C SER A 150 -23.61 15.71 -6.77
N GLU A 151 -24.85 15.28 -6.95
CA GLU A 151 -25.91 15.44 -5.94
C GLU A 151 -25.54 14.87 -4.56
N TRP A 152 -24.69 13.84 -4.52
CA TRP A 152 -24.19 13.32 -3.24
C TRP A 152 -23.30 14.34 -2.52
N ILE A 153 -22.45 15.07 -3.24
CA ILE A 153 -21.61 16.13 -2.70
C ILE A 153 -22.49 17.29 -2.22
N HIS A 154 -23.48 17.72 -3.02
CA HIS A 154 -24.44 18.74 -2.62
C HIS A 154 -25.22 18.36 -1.35
N LYS A 155 -25.70 17.11 -1.25
CA LYS A 155 -26.38 16.61 -0.03
C LYS A 155 -25.46 16.63 1.19
N GLU A 156 -24.17 16.35 1.04
CA GLU A 156 -23.22 16.41 2.15
C GLU A 156 -22.92 17.86 2.58
N PHE A 157 -22.90 18.79 1.63
CA PHE A 157 -22.84 20.24 1.92
C PHE A 157 -24.11 20.74 2.62
N GLU A 158 -25.30 20.36 2.13
CA GLU A 158 -26.59 20.74 2.71
C GLU A 158 -26.77 20.21 4.13
N ARG A 159 -26.29 19.00 4.43
CA ARG A 159 -26.37 18.42 5.78
C ARG A 159 -25.55 19.16 6.84
N ARG A 160 -24.64 20.04 6.42
CA ARG A 160 -23.76 20.82 7.31
C ARG A 160 -24.11 22.31 7.38
N ARG A 161 -25.09 22.75 6.58
CA ARG A 161 -25.65 24.10 6.69
C ARG A 161 -26.74 24.11 7.75
#